data_AF-A0ABD0R2I8-F1
#
_entry.id   AF-A0ABD0R2I8-F1
#
_cell.length_a   1.000
_cell.length_b   1.000
_cell.length_c   1.000
_cell.angle_alpha   90.00
_cell.angle_beta   90.00
_cell.angle_gamma   90.00
#
_symmetry.space_group_name_H-M   'P 1'
#
loop_
_entity.id
_entity.type
_entity.pdbx_description
1 polymer ?
#
loop_
_entity_poly.entity_id
_entity_poly.type
_entity_poly.pdbx_seq_one_letter_code
_entity_poly.pdbx_strand_id
1 'polypeptide(L)' 'NVTASDIKRVTTKMLRSKPAVAALGDLTELPSYEDIQAALTSKDGRLPRIYRLFR' A
#
# COMPACT_ATOMS: atom_id res chain seq x y z
N ASN A 1 27.10 -6.25 -5.54
CA ASN A 1 26.21 -5.72 -6.59
C ASN A 1 24.76 -6.06 -6.28
N VAL A 2 23.86 -5.08 -6.39
CA VAL A 2 22.42 -5.25 -6.20
C VAL A 2 21.78 -5.50 -7.57
N THR A 3 20.91 -6.51 -7.66
CA THR A 3 20.22 -6.88 -8.91
C THR A 3 18.73 -6.52 -8.86
N ALA A 4 18.05 -6.51 -10.02
CA ALA A 4 16.60 -6.29 -10.09
C ALA A 4 15.80 -7.37 -9.32
N SER A 5 16.35 -8.58 -9.21
CA SER A 5 15.75 -9.66 -8.40
C SER A 5 15.78 -9.30 -6.91
N ASP A 6 16.85 -8.67 -6.44
CA ASP A 6 16.98 -8.24 -5.06
C ASP A 6 15.94 -7.17 -4.71
N ILE A 7 15.72 -6.21 -5.61
CA ILE A 7 14.69 -5.17 -5.44
C ILE A 7 13.31 -5.82 -5.32
N LYS A 8 12.92 -6.69 -6.28
CA LYS A 8 11.63 -7.38 -6.25
C LYS A 8 11.43 -8.18 -4.96
N ARG A 9 12.46 -8.88 -4.50
CA ARG A 9 12.43 -9.68 -3.26
C ARG A 9 12.19 -8.80 -2.03
N VAL A 10 12.93 -7.69 -1.91
CA VAL A 10 12.81 -6.77 -0.77
C VAL A 10 11.46 -6.06 -0.78
N THR A 11 11.01 -5.56 -1.93
CA THR A 11 9.70 -4.90 -2.05
C THR A 11 8.56 -5.86 -1.72
N THR A 12 8.63 -7.13 -2.16
CA THR A 12 7.64 -8.15 -1.81
C THR A 12 7.59 -8.42 -0.30
N LYS A 13 8.76 -8.40 0.37
CA LYS A 13 8.83 -8.56 1.82
C LYS A 13 8.24 -7.35 2.56
N MET A 14 8.48 -6.14 2.06
CA MET A 14 7.95 -4.90 2.64
C MET A 14 6.42 -4.83 2.56
N LEU A 15 5.83 -5.13 1.39
CA LEU A 15 4.38 -5.05 1.17
C LEU A 15 3.57 -6.08 1.98
N ARG A 16 4.17 -7.19 2.41
CA ARG A 16 3.54 -8.19 3.27
C ARG A 16 3.51 -7.80 4.76
N SER A 17 4.32 -6.82 5.15
CA SER A 17 4.39 -6.38 6.54
C SER A 17 3.22 -5.45 6.90
N LYS A 18 2.94 -5.28 8.19
CA LYS A 18 1.84 -4.43 8.66
C LYS A 18 2.02 -3.01 8.11
N PRO A 19 1.04 -2.45 7.37
CA PRO A 19 1.22 -1.17 6.70
C PRO A 19 1.27 -0.03 7.73
N ALA A 20 2.26 0.84 7.53
CA ALA A 20 2.37 2.11 8.26
C ALA A 20 1.59 3.18 7.50
N VAL A 21 0.50 3.67 8.11
CA VAL A 21 -0.38 4.67 7.51
C VAL A 21 -0.31 5.94 8.35
N ALA A 22 -0.04 7.06 7.70
CA ALA A 22 -0.15 8.40 8.27
C ALA A 22 -0.99 9.25 7.32
N ALA A 23 -1.91 10.04 7.87
CA ALA A 23 -2.75 10.94 7.11
C ALA A 23 -2.81 12.30 7.81
N LEU A 24 -2.80 13.38 7.04
CA LEU A 24 -2.77 14.76 7.53
C LEU A 24 -3.64 15.63 6.61
N GLY A 25 -4.57 16.40 7.18
CA GLY A 25 -5.51 17.23 6.45
C GLY A 25 -6.95 16.75 6.61
N ASP A 26 -7.76 16.92 5.56
CA ASP A 26 -9.13 16.40 5.52
C ASP A 26 -9.10 14.87 5.28
N LEU A 27 -9.69 14.11 6.20
CA LEU A 27 -9.68 12.66 6.22
C LEU A 27 -11.01 12.03 5.75
N THR A 28 -11.95 12.84 5.24
CA THR A 28 -13.26 12.36 4.77
C THR A 28 -13.17 11.31 3.65
N GLU A 29 -12.12 11.38 2.82
CA GLU A 29 -11.85 10.42 1.75
C GLU A 29 -10.78 9.37 2.15
N LEU A 30 -10.42 9.26 3.43
CA LEU A 30 -9.45 8.26 3.87
C LEU A 30 -10.11 6.87 3.94
N PRO A 31 -9.59 5.86 3.21
CA PRO A 31 -10.08 4.48 3.33
C PRO A 31 -9.84 3.94 4.74
N SER A 32 -10.63 2.92 5.12
CA SER A 32 -10.40 2.23 6.38
C SER A 32 -9.03 1.55 6.38
N TYR A 33 -8.46 1.33 7.56
CA TYR A 33 -7.18 0.64 7.70
C TYR A 33 -7.22 -0.77 7.08
N GLU A 34 -8.37 -1.45 7.20
CA GLU A 34 -8.60 -2.79 6.65
C GLU A 34 -8.55 -2.78 5.11
N ASP A 35 -9.16 -1.76 4.48
CA ASP A 35 -9.13 -1.60 3.03
C ASP A 35 -7.71 -1.34 2.51
N ILE A 36 -6.93 -0.52 3.24
CA ILE A 36 -5.52 -0.26 2.90
C ILE A 36 -4.69 -1.53 3.02
N GLN A 37 -4.88 -2.30 4.09
CA GLN A 37 -4.16 -3.55 4.31
C GLN A 37 -4.51 -4.60 3.23
N ALA A 38 -5.79 -4.72 2.88
CA ALA A 38 -6.25 -5.62 1.83
C ALA A 38 -5.66 -5.24 0.46
N ALA A 39 -5.65 -3.95 0.13
CA ALA A 39 -5.12 -3.46 -1.15
C ALA A 39 -3.61 -3.67 -1.29
N LEU A 40 -2.83 -3.46 -0.23
CA LEU A 40 -1.37 -3.67 -0.24
C LEU A 40 -0.98 -5.14 -0.28
N THR A 41 -1.84 -6.02 0.25
CA THR A 41 -1.65 -7.48 0.21
C THR A 41 -2.09 -8.07 -1.14
N SER A 42 -3.00 -7.39 -1.85
CA SER A 42 -3.49 -7.82 -3.16
C SER A 42 -2.41 -7.69 -4.23
N LYS A 43 -2.29 -8.71 -5.10
CA LYS A 43 -1.34 -8.72 -6.24
C LYS A 43 -1.58 -7.55 -7.20
N ASP A 44 -2.81 -7.08 -7.29
CA ASP A 44 -3.17 -5.99 -8.19
C ASP A 44 -2.91 -4.60 -7.57
N GLY A 45 -2.64 -4.52 -6.26
CA GLY A 45 -2.32 -3.26 -5.57
C GLY A 45 -3.41 -2.19 -5.61
N ARG A 46 -4.63 -2.56 -6.02
CA ARG A 46 -5.73 -1.64 -6.27
C ARG A 46 -6.57 -1.48 -5.02
N LEU A 47 -6.64 -0.26 -4.52
CA LEU A 47 -7.72 0.12 -3.61
C LEU A 47 -9.05 0.16 -4.38
N PRO A 48 -10.19 -0.06 -3.70
CA PRO A 48 -11.49 0.27 -4.25
C PRO A 48 -11.47 1.70 -4.82
N ARG A 49 -11.98 1.88 -6.05
CA ARG A 49 -11.86 3.11 -6.87
C ARG A 49 -12.48 4.37 -6.25
N ILE A 50 -13.10 4.22 -5.09
CA ILE A 50 -13.65 5.26 -4.22
C ILE A 50 -12.56 6.08 -3.51
N TYR A 51 -11.33 5.57 -3.39
CA TYR A 51 -10.26 6.24 -2.62
C TYR A 51 -9.02 6.54 -3.48
N ARG A 52 -8.49 7.77 -3.43
CA ARG A 52 -7.23 8.17 -4.08
C ARG A 52 -6.20 8.58 -3.02
N LEU A 53 -5.23 7.70 -2.76
CA LEU A 53 -4.13 7.97 -1.82
C LEU A 53 -2.99 8.79 -2.42
N PHE A 54 -2.86 8.78 -3.75
CA PHE A 54 -1.86 9.55 -4.48
C PHE A 54 -2.57 10.28 -5.62
N ARG A 55 -2.37 11.60 -5.71
CA ARG A 55 -2.95 12.42 -6.77
C ARG A 55 -2.20 12.23 -8.08
#